data_AF-A0A8T5F801-F1
#
_entry.id   AF-A0A8T5F801-F1
#
_cell.length_a   1.000
_cell.length_b   1.000
_cell.length_c   1.000
_cell.angle_alpha   90.00
_cell.angle_beta   90.00
_cell.angle_gamma   90.00
#
_symmetry.space_group_name_H-M   'P 1'
#
loop_
_entity.id
_entity.type
_entity.pdbx_description
1 polymer ?
#
loop_
_entity_poly.entity_id
_entity_poly.type
_entity_poly.pdbx_seq_one_letter_code
_entity_poly.pdbx_strand_id
1 'polypeptide(L)' 'MLFTILKFDAEKLAAIEHTGSPLLVTAGPGSGKTRVITERIKFLLKTGLKPSEILCLTFSEKAANELKERIQEDDDVKEK' A
#
# COMPACT_ATOMS: atom_id res chain seq x y z
N MET A 1 -20.57 -10.83 -6.66
CA MET A 1 -20.11 -9.48 -6.28
C MET A 1 -18.82 -9.22 -7.05
N LEU A 2 -18.91 -8.44 -8.13
CA LEU A 2 -17.81 -8.22 -9.07
C LEU A 2 -16.81 -7.26 -8.42
N PHE A 3 -15.67 -7.78 -7.95
CA PHE A 3 -14.55 -6.93 -7.56
C PHE A 3 -13.92 -6.36 -8.83
N THR A 4 -13.91 -5.03 -8.98
CA THR A 4 -13.07 -4.35 -9.97
C THR A 4 -11.62 -4.55 -9.56
N ILE A 5 -11.02 -5.64 -10.03
CA ILE A 5 -9.57 -5.84 -9.98
C ILE A 5 -8.97 -4.82 -10.95
N LEU A 6 -8.53 -3.67 -10.42
CA LEU A 6 -7.49 -2.90 -11.09
C LEU A 6 -6.26 -3.80 -11.14
N LYS A 7 -6.07 -4.44 -12.30
CA LYS A 7 -5.09 -5.50 -12.51
C LYS A 7 -3.69 -4.92 -12.41
N PHE A 8 -3.04 -5.13 -11.26
CA PHE A 8 -1.60 -4.92 -11.12
C PHE A 8 -0.87 -5.93 -12.01
N ASP A 9 0.25 -5.52 -12.60
CA ASP A 9 1.16 -6.47 -13.23
C ASP A 9 1.86 -7.32 -12.16
N ALA A 10 2.51 -8.39 -12.61
CA ALA A 10 3.15 -9.37 -11.72
C ALA A 10 4.21 -8.73 -10.82
N GLU A 11 4.96 -7.74 -11.32
CA GLU A 11 6.01 -7.06 -10.56
C GLU A 11 5.43 -6.22 -9.42
N LYS A 12 4.34 -5.47 -9.68
CA LYS A 12 3.65 -4.69 -8.64
C LYS A 12 3.00 -5.59 -7.60
N LEU A 13 2.39 -6.71 -8.02
CA LEU A 13 1.84 -7.70 -7.08
C LEU A 13 2.92 -8.28 -6.17
N ALA A 14 4.07 -8.67 -6.75
CA ALA A 14 5.21 -9.15 -5.97
C ALA A 14 5.66 -8.11 -4.94
N ALA A 15 5.74 -6.82 -5.31
CA ALA A 15 6.08 -5.75 -4.37
C ALA A 15 5.02 -5.51 -3.28
N ILE A 16 3.73 -5.67 -3.60
CA ILE A 16 2.62 -5.51 -2.64
C ILE A 16 2.61 -6.65 -1.62
N GLU A 17 2.76 -7.89 -2.10
CA GLU A 17 2.57 -9.11 -1.30
C GLU A 17 3.84 -9.59 -0.58
N HIS A 18 5.01 -9.01 -0.89
CA HIS A 18 6.30 -9.42 -0.32
C HIS A 18 6.32 -9.31 1.22
N THR A 19 6.74 -10.38 1.90
CA THR A 19 6.85 -10.46 3.37
C THR A 19 8.12 -11.21 3.79
N GLY A 20 8.48 -11.14 5.09
CA GLY A 20 9.53 -11.97 5.69
C GLY A 20 10.98 -11.52 5.47
N SER A 21 11.26 -10.56 4.59
CA SER A 21 12.60 -10.02 4.38
C SER A 21 12.57 -8.57 3.88
N PRO A 22 13.67 -7.79 4.01
CA PRO A 22 13.77 -6.46 3.42
C PRO A 22 13.61 -6.47 1.89
N LEU A 23 12.95 -5.46 1.33
CA LEU A 23 12.73 -5.30 -0.12
C LEU A 23 13.09 -3.88 -0.56
N LEU A 24 13.85 -3.78 -1.65
CA LEU A 24 14.09 -2.52 -2.36
C LEU A 24 13.36 -2.55 -3.71
N VAL A 25 12.52 -1.55 -3.95
CA VAL A 25 11.81 -1.38 -5.23
C VAL A 25 12.35 -0.15 -5.95
N THR A 26 12.81 -0.34 -7.18
CA THR A 26 13.25 0.74 -8.07
C THR A 26 12.22 0.96 -9.17
N ALA A 27 11.82 2.21 -9.40
CA ALA A 27 10.83 2.50 -10.43
C ALA A 27 10.92 3.95 -10.94
N GLY A 28 10.78 4.13 -12.25
CA GLY A 28 10.79 5.45 -12.89
C GLY A 28 9.60 6.34 -12.49
N PRO A 29 9.61 7.64 -12.82
CA PRO A 29 8.45 8.53 -12.66
C PRO A 29 7.18 7.94 -13.30
N GLY A 30 5.99 8.21 -12.73
CA GLY A 30 4.71 7.73 -13.29
C GLY A 30 4.41 6.23 -13.14
N SER A 31 5.34 5.42 -12.63
CA SER A 31 5.18 3.95 -12.45
C SER A 31 4.15 3.52 -11.41
N GLY A 32 3.56 4.45 -10.65
CA GLY A 32 2.56 4.15 -9.62
C GLY A 32 3.15 3.75 -8.26
N LYS A 33 4.39 4.16 -7.93
CA LYS A 33 5.03 3.90 -6.63
C LYS A 33 4.13 4.16 -5.42
N THR A 34 3.49 5.33 -5.37
CA THR A 34 2.57 5.70 -4.29
C THR A 34 1.42 4.72 -4.16
N ARG A 35 0.87 4.27 -5.29
CA ARG A 35 -0.21 3.28 -5.32
C ARG A 35 0.25 1.91 -4.84
N VAL A 36 1.45 1.48 -5.21
CA VAL A 36 2.05 0.23 -4.69
C VAL A 36 2.22 0.31 -3.17
N ILE A 37 2.69 1.45 -2.64
CA ILE A 37 2.82 1.66 -1.19
C ILE A 37 1.47 1.59 -0.48
N THR A 38 0.43 2.27 -0.98
CA THR A 38 -0.89 2.25 -0.34
C THR A 38 -1.51 0.86 -0.36
N GLU A 39 -1.42 0.15 -1.48
CA GLU A 39 -1.95 -1.22 -1.59
C GLU A 39 -1.16 -2.22 -0.75
N ARG A 40 0.16 -2.04 -0.60
CA ARG A 40 0.97 -2.83 0.34
C ARG A 40 0.51 -2.65 1.78
N ILE A 41 0.24 -1.41 2.22
CA ILE A 41 -0.26 -1.16 3.58
C ILE A 41 -1.63 -1.83 3.78
N LYS A 42 -2.54 -1.71 2.81
CA LYS A 42 -3.84 -2.40 2.85
C LYS A 42 -3.68 -3.92 2.90
N PHE A 43 -2.77 -4.49 2.12
CA PHE A 43 -2.45 -5.92 2.15
C PHE A 43 -1.96 -6.36 3.54
N LEU A 44 -1.06 -5.61 4.17
CA LEU A 44 -0.57 -5.89 5.52
C LEU A 44 -1.69 -5.84 6.58
N LEU A 45 -2.59 -4.86 6.49
CA LEU A 45 -3.75 -4.76 7.38
C LEU A 45 -4.74 -5.93 7.15
N LYS A 46 -4.96 -6.32 5.89
CA LYS A 46 -5.81 -7.46 5.52
C LYS A 46 -5.24 -8.80 5.99
N THR A 47 -3.90 -8.94 6.01
CA THR A 47 -3.19 -10.12 6.53
C THR A 47 -3.11 -10.17 8.06
N GLY A 48 -3.59 -9.14 8.75
CA GLY A 48 -3.82 -9.16 10.21
C GLY A 48 -2.87 -8.30 11.02
N LEU A 49 -1.94 -7.57 10.39
CA LEU A 49 -1.14 -6.57 11.11
C LEU A 49 -2.06 -5.43 11.57
N LYS A 50 -1.80 -4.95 12.79
CA LYS A 50 -2.48 -3.77 13.34
C LYS A 50 -1.86 -2.51 12.72
N PRO A 51 -2.63 -1.41 12.58
CA PRO A 51 -2.08 -0.13 12.13
C PRO A 51 -0.86 0.34 12.93
N SER A 52 -0.84 0.06 14.23
CA SER A 52 0.27 0.38 15.13
C SER A 52 1.58 -0.37 14.83
N GLU A 53 1.53 -1.43 14.04
CA GLU A 53 2.69 -2.25 13.65
C GLU A 53 3.29 -1.81 12.30
N ILE A 54 2.69 -0.80 11.64
CA ILE A 54 3.10 -0.33 10.32
C ILE A 54 3.58 1.12 10.40
N LEU A 55 4.85 1.35 10.07
CA LEU A 55 5.43 2.68 9.92
C LEU A 55 5.66 3.00 8.44
N CYS A 56 5.06 4.09 7.96
CA CYS A 56 5.30 4.64 6.63
C CYS A 56 5.98 6.01 6.75
N LEU A 57 7.11 6.20 6.07
CA LEU A 57 7.89 7.43 6.08
C LEU A 57 7.97 8.01 4.65
N THR A 58 7.93 9.33 4.57
CA THR A 58 8.10 10.08 3.32
C THR A 58 8.73 11.45 3.63
N PHE A 59 9.20 12.15 2.59
CA PHE A 59 9.98 13.38 2.76
C PHE A 59 9.15 14.60 3.20
N SER A 60 7.84 14.61 2.98
CA SER A 60 7.00 15.77 3.27
C SER A 60 5.72 15.41 4.01
N GLU A 61 5.27 16.33 4.87
CA GLU A 61 4.00 16.21 5.58
C GLU A 61 2.82 16.10 4.61
N LYS A 62 2.86 16.85 3.50
CA LYS A 62 1.85 16.75 2.44
C LYS A 62 1.75 15.33 1.89
N ALA A 63 2.87 14.69 1.53
CA ALA A 63 2.85 13.33 1.01
C ALA A 63 2.38 12.31 2.07
N ALA A 64 2.69 12.55 3.35
CA ALA A 64 2.23 11.70 4.43
C ALA A 64 0.69 11.77 4.58
N ASN A 65 0.12 12.97 4.52
CA ASN A 65 -1.33 13.18 4.57
C ASN A 65 -2.03 12.56 3.35
N GLU A 66 -1.49 12.74 2.14
CA GLU A 66 -2.03 12.11 0.93
C GLU A 66 -2.02 10.57 1.01
N LEU A 67 -0.96 9.96 1.57
CA LEU A 67 -0.91 8.52 1.78
C LEU A 67 -1.97 8.07 2.79
N LYS A 68 -2.12 8.81 3.89
CA LYS A 68 -3.11 8.52 4.93
C LYS A 68 -4.55 8.58 4.39
N GLU A 69 -4.89 9.63 3.66
CA GLU A 69 -6.22 9.79 3.05
C GLU A 69 -6.55 8.62 2.12
N ARG A 70 -5.63 8.24 1.23
CA ARG A 70 -5.80 7.10 0.31
C ARG A 70 -5.99 5.76 1.01
N ILE A 71 -5.41 5.58 2.19
CA ILE A 71 -5.57 4.36 2.99
C ILE A 71 -6.95 4.37 3.68
N GLN A 72 -7.38 5.54 4.17
CA GLN A 72 -8.66 5.72 4.86
C GLN A 72 -9.87 5.69 3.92
N GLU A 73 -9.71 5.96 2.63
CA GLU A 73 -10.77 5.82 1.63
C GLU A 73 -11.22 4.37 1.40
N ASP A 74 -10.45 3.38 1.86
CA ASP A 74 -10.80 1.97 1.73
C ASP A 74 -11.73 1.53 2.86
N ASP A 75 -12.98 1.18 2.51
CA ASP A 75 -14.02 0.79 3.46
C ASP A 75 -13.63 -0.45 4.29
N ASP A 76 -12.76 -1.33 3.77
CA ASP A 76 -12.24 -2.50 4.47
C ASP A 76 -11.28 -2.16 5.62
N VAL A 77 -10.71 -0.94 5.64
CA VAL A 77 -9.76 -0.48 6.67
C VAL A 77 -10.48 0.21 7.83
N LYS A 78 -11.70 0.71 7.61
CA LYS A 78 -12.46 1.48 8.62
C LYS A 78 -13.06 0.63 9.74
N GLU A 79 -13.23 -0.67 9.51
CA GLU A 79 -13.88 -1.61 10.43
C GLU A 79 -12.91 -2.39 11.35
N LYS A 80 -11.60 -2.11 11.29
CA LYS A 80 -10.56 -2.73 12.13
C LYS A 80 -9.75 -1.70 12.90
#